data_AF-A0A7V0UAJ4-F1
#
_entry.id   AF-A0A7V0UAJ4-F1
#
_cell.length_a   1.000
_cell.length_b   1.000
_cell.length_c   1.000
_cell.angle_alpha   90.00
_cell.angle_beta   90.00
_cell.angle_gamma   90.00
#
_symmetry.space_group_name_H-M   'P 1'
#
loop_
_entity.id
_entity.type
_entity.pdbx_description
1 polymer ?
#
loop_
_entity_poly.entity_id
_entity_poly.type
_entity_poly.pdbx_seq_one_letter_code
_entity_poly.pdbx_strand_id
1 'polypeptide(L)'
;MKKIIFFAFLLLFSINVSASSLSEIVGAGGTTNPHSARMFAQGAEVTYFNPALLTLMKRSFSFNIFYAYQNLDISLMDRDSGLDITGDVDDGTGIYGAEQEGRLQHETNLPYKARPTADLDERGGHPTKRGEFYAALGLVFPLFEDYLAFGFYGLIPIGNIMRQDSFFNDERESNFSNSLHFELYDDRMSAFNLSFALSGGYKWVYAGIGISATAQADINSTVFTPDAGKNENKIHADTTIKAKFTPHFGLVVRPLASFDFDFLQLGFTVHLPTKTTVDTKNKITFWYINREQEAEINTNNLDVTYAYKPLTLTPSIAITDLKIKDDLLFSVGFTAIWRKWSDYVNRYSERPQDNIYWDSSIVEENDDGSIASRG
;
A
#
# COMPACT_ATOMS: atom_id res chain seq x y z
N MET A 1 20.82 41.05 29.25
CA MET A 1 21.30 39.65 29.42
C MET A 1 20.08 38.75 29.61
N LYS A 2 19.34 38.40 28.54
CA LYS A 2 19.38 37.11 27.82
C LYS A 2 19.61 35.87 28.70
N LYS A 3 18.51 35.22 29.11
CA LYS A 3 18.40 33.76 29.25
C LYS A 3 16.98 33.34 28.85
N ILE A 4 16.78 33.19 27.54
CA ILE A 4 15.65 32.44 27.00
C ILE A 4 16.09 30.98 27.06
N ILE A 5 15.48 30.21 27.96
CA ILE A 5 15.69 28.77 28.06
C ILE A 5 14.90 28.14 26.92
N PHE A 6 15.62 27.73 25.88
CA PHE A 6 15.12 26.93 24.79
C PHE A 6 14.90 25.51 25.33
N PHE A 7 13.65 25.13 25.58
CA PHE A 7 13.31 23.74 25.86
C PHE A 7 13.31 22.98 24.54
N ALA A 8 14.48 22.48 24.15
CA ALA A 8 14.62 21.49 23.09
C ALA A 8 14.16 20.14 23.64
N PHE A 9 12.87 19.84 23.48
CA PHE A 9 12.33 18.49 23.62
C PHE A 9 11.73 18.09 22.27
N LEU A 10 12.61 17.85 21.29
CA LEU A 10 12.22 17.34 19.98
C LEU A 10 13.16 16.21 19.61
N LEU A 11 13.06 15.14 20.40
CA LEU A 11 13.76 13.89 20.16
C LEU A 11 12.90 12.76 20.74
N LEU A 12 11.77 12.52 20.08
CA LEU A 12 11.09 11.24 20.18
C LEU A 12 10.79 10.76 18.75
N PHE A 13 11.50 9.68 18.44
CA PHE A 13 11.38 8.83 17.29
C PHE A 13 9.92 8.57 16.92
N SER A 14 9.62 8.76 15.66
CA SER A 14 8.47 8.13 15.01
C SER A 14 8.91 7.77 13.60
N ILE A 15 9.69 6.69 13.52
CA ILE A 15 9.89 5.95 12.26
C ILE A 15 8.56 5.23 12.01
N ASN A 16 7.54 5.98 11.61
CA ASN A 16 6.30 5.39 11.13
C ASN A 16 6.54 5.02 9.68
N VAL A 17 6.91 3.75 9.48
CA VAL A 17 6.83 3.05 8.21
C VAL A 17 5.37 3.12 7.78
N SER A 18 5.03 4.09 6.95
CA SER A 18 3.66 4.30 6.51
C SER A 18 3.49 3.91 5.06
N ALA A 19 2.75 2.83 4.86
CA ALA A 19 2.32 2.42 3.55
C ALA A 19 1.18 3.31 3.07
N SER A 20 1.40 4.10 2.04
CA SER A 20 0.38 5.04 1.60
C SER A 20 0.46 5.18 0.08
N SER A 21 -0.48 5.87 -0.57
CA SER A 21 -0.32 6.09 -2.03
C SER A 21 1.02 6.75 -2.32
N LEU A 22 1.49 6.65 -3.56
CA LEU A 22 2.60 7.46 -4.03
C LEU A 22 2.50 8.92 -3.56
N SER A 23 1.35 9.59 -3.73
CA SER A 23 1.13 10.97 -3.24
C SER A 23 1.48 11.14 -1.76
N GLU A 24 1.21 10.15 -0.93
CA GLU A 24 1.46 10.21 0.51
C GLU A 24 2.91 9.85 0.88
N ILE A 25 3.62 9.14 -0.01
CA ILE A 25 5.05 8.84 0.11
C ILE A 25 5.87 10.06 -0.33
N VAL A 26 5.59 10.59 -1.52
CA VAL A 26 6.36 11.70 -2.10
C VAL A 26 5.88 13.08 -1.69
N GLY A 27 4.65 13.18 -1.17
CA GLY A 27 4.02 14.47 -0.86
C GLY A 27 3.57 15.25 -2.10
N ALA A 28 3.43 16.56 -1.91
CA ALA A 28 3.16 17.56 -2.93
C ALA A 28 4.46 17.94 -3.66
N GLY A 29 4.88 17.10 -4.62
CA GLY A 29 6.17 17.25 -5.30
C GLY A 29 6.37 18.56 -6.07
N GLY A 30 5.30 19.31 -6.39
CA GLY A 30 5.37 20.62 -7.04
C GLY A 30 5.46 21.82 -6.09
N THR A 31 5.46 21.60 -4.77
CA THR A 31 5.58 22.68 -3.77
C THR A 31 6.98 22.72 -3.17
N THR A 32 7.32 23.84 -2.52
CA THR A 32 8.61 24.02 -1.83
C THR A 32 8.82 23.02 -0.70
N ASN A 33 7.75 22.47 -0.12
CA ASN A 33 7.80 21.45 0.91
C ASN A 33 6.70 20.42 0.65
N PRO A 34 7.05 19.16 0.32
CA PRO A 34 6.07 18.15 -0.06
C PRO A 34 4.98 17.86 0.97
N HIS A 35 5.18 18.19 2.25
CA HIS A 35 4.17 17.96 3.29
C HIS A 35 3.36 19.22 3.65
N SER A 36 3.57 20.34 2.94
CA SER A 36 2.93 21.63 3.21
C SER A 36 1.48 21.70 2.73
N ALA A 37 1.11 20.96 1.67
CA ALA A 37 -0.21 21.06 1.02
C ALA A 37 -1.39 20.64 1.92
N ARG A 38 -1.12 20.10 3.11
CA ARG A 38 -2.13 19.81 4.14
C ARG A 38 -2.54 21.04 4.95
N MET A 39 -1.70 22.07 4.96
CA MET A 39 -1.84 23.23 5.83
C MET A 39 -1.65 24.57 5.12
N PHE A 40 -0.96 24.61 3.98
CA PHE A 40 -0.75 25.84 3.21
C PHE A 40 -1.43 25.73 1.84
N ALA A 41 -2.10 26.80 1.44
CA ALA A 41 -2.76 26.92 0.14
C ALA A 41 -1.73 27.11 -0.98
N GLN A 42 -0.91 26.10 -1.22
CA GLN A 42 0.22 26.12 -2.16
C GLN A 42 0.12 24.93 -3.09
N GLY A 43 0.08 25.22 -4.39
CA GLY A 43 0.05 24.20 -5.44
C GLY A 43 -1.30 23.48 -5.57
N ALA A 44 -1.53 22.87 -6.73
CA ALA A 44 -2.78 22.16 -6.99
C ALA A 44 -2.92 20.88 -6.15
N GLU A 45 -1.84 20.43 -5.51
CA GLU A 45 -1.77 19.25 -4.65
C GLU A 45 -2.72 19.33 -3.45
N VAL A 46 -3.10 20.55 -3.03
CA VAL A 46 -4.14 20.73 -2.01
C VAL A 46 -5.47 20.06 -2.41
N THR A 47 -5.73 19.87 -3.71
CA THR A 47 -6.86 19.09 -4.23
C THR A 47 -6.90 17.69 -3.63
N TYR A 48 -5.75 17.03 -3.49
CA TYR A 48 -5.63 15.72 -2.85
C TYR A 48 -5.48 15.85 -1.33
N PHE A 49 -4.61 16.73 -0.85
CA PHE A 49 -4.21 16.74 0.56
C PHE A 49 -5.18 17.43 1.51
N ASN A 50 -5.71 18.59 1.13
CA ASN A 50 -6.67 19.36 1.91
C ASN A 50 -7.53 20.23 0.97
N PRO A 51 -8.65 19.68 0.46
CA PRO A 51 -9.43 20.37 -0.55
C PRO A 51 -10.00 21.70 -0.05
N ALA A 52 -10.17 21.90 1.27
CA ALA A 52 -10.65 23.18 1.82
C ALA A 52 -9.71 24.37 1.57
N LEU A 53 -8.43 24.12 1.23
CA LEU A 53 -7.48 25.18 0.90
C LEU A 53 -7.64 25.72 -0.52
N LEU A 54 -8.43 25.08 -1.39
CA LEU A 54 -8.60 25.50 -2.79
C LEU A 54 -9.21 26.90 -2.92
N THR A 55 -10.10 27.28 -2.02
CA THR A 55 -10.73 28.61 -2.00
C THR A 55 -9.76 29.73 -1.63
N LEU A 56 -8.64 29.38 -0.99
CA LEU A 56 -7.56 30.30 -0.62
C LEU A 56 -6.50 30.42 -1.71
N MET A 57 -6.64 29.67 -2.81
CA MET A 57 -5.71 29.67 -3.92
C MET A 57 -6.16 30.56 -5.06
N LYS A 58 -5.19 31.19 -5.72
CA LYS A 58 -5.41 31.87 -6.99
C LYS A 58 -5.52 30.87 -8.13
N ARG A 59 -6.15 31.30 -9.23
CA ARG A 59 -6.18 30.54 -10.47
C ARG A 59 -4.76 30.16 -10.87
N SER A 60 -4.51 28.87 -11.06
CA SER A 60 -3.18 28.37 -11.38
C SER A 60 -3.22 27.10 -12.22
N PHE A 61 -2.19 26.97 -13.04
CA PHE A 61 -1.83 25.78 -13.79
C PHE A 61 -0.42 25.39 -13.34
N SER A 62 -0.18 24.10 -13.09
CA SER A 62 1.13 23.57 -12.74
C SER A 62 1.41 22.28 -13.51
N PHE A 63 2.64 22.15 -13.98
CA PHE A 63 3.15 20.94 -14.58
C PHE A 63 4.55 20.70 -14.00
N ASN A 64 4.72 19.58 -13.31
CA ASN A 64 5.96 19.22 -12.64
C ASN A 64 6.43 17.85 -13.14
N ILE A 65 7.73 17.68 -13.30
CA ILE A 65 8.34 16.38 -13.52
C ILE A 65 9.30 16.13 -12.37
N PHE A 66 9.19 14.96 -11.73
CA PHE A 66 10.13 14.57 -10.69
C PHE A 66 10.49 13.09 -10.81
N TYR A 67 11.60 12.71 -10.20
CA TYR A 67 12.08 11.34 -10.12
C TYR A 67 11.97 10.87 -8.68
N ALA A 68 11.25 9.77 -8.44
CA ALA A 68 11.26 9.12 -7.13
C ALA A 68 12.12 7.87 -7.21
N TYR A 69 12.94 7.66 -6.17
CA TYR A 69 13.83 6.52 -6.06
C TYR A 69 13.63 5.84 -4.70
N GLN A 70 13.45 4.53 -4.73
CA GLN A 70 13.44 3.67 -3.55
C GLN A 70 14.64 2.72 -3.59
N ASN A 71 15.16 2.46 -2.41
CA ASN A 71 16.22 1.49 -2.15
C ASN A 71 15.92 0.84 -0.81
N LEU A 72 15.12 -0.22 -0.84
CA LEU A 72 14.88 -1.05 0.33
C LEU A 72 15.62 -2.37 0.14
N ASP A 73 16.25 -2.82 1.22
CA ASP A 73 17.09 -3.99 1.26
C ASP A 73 16.69 -4.87 2.45
N ILE A 74 16.67 -6.18 2.23
CA ILE A 74 16.41 -7.17 3.26
C ILE A 74 17.68 -8.00 3.38
N SER A 75 18.34 -7.90 4.53
CA SER A 75 19.44 -8.78 4.88
C SER A 75 18.91 -9.94 5.73
N LEU A 76 19.33 -11.15 5.38
CA LEU A 76 19.04 -12.36 6.13
C LEU A 76 20.25 -12.69 7.00
N MET A 77 20.00 -13.33 8.14
CA MET A 77 21.08 -13.97 8.89
C MET A 77 21.57 -15.19 8.13
N ASP A 78 22.85 -15.52 8.30
CA ASP A 78 23.40 -16.78 7.80
C ASP A 78 22.60 -17.94 8.40
N ARG A 79 22.25 -18.89 7.55
CA ARG A 79 21.58 -20.11 7.97
C ARG A 79 22.62 -21.11 8.45
N ASP A 80 22.43 -21.68 9.63
CA ASP A 80 23.31 -22.73 10.14
C ASP A 80 23.29 -23.97 9.23
N SER A 81 24.48 -24.46 8.90
CA SER A 81 24.64 -25.68 8.12
C SER A 81 24.10 -26.88 8.91
N GLY A 82 23.16 -27.63 8.33
CA GLY A 82 22.55 -28.81 8.96
C GLY A 82 21.11 -28.61 9.45
N LEU A 83 20.55 -27.41 9.31
CA LEU A 83 19.12 -27.17 9.54
C LEU A 83 18.25 -27.44 8.31
N ASP A 84 18.78 -28.14 7.31
CA ASP A 84 18.05 -28.50 6.10
C ASP A 84 17.11 -29.69 6.39
N ILE A 85 15.82 -29.41 6.34
CA ILE A 85 14.78 -30.41 6.30
C ILE A 85 14.78 -31.03 4.90
N THR A 86 15.09 -32.32 4.83
CA THR A 86 14.94 -33.17 3.64
C THR A 86 13.51 -33.71 3.55
N GLY A 87 13.09 -34.13 2.36
CA GLY A 87 11.85 -34.86 2.20
C GLY A 87 11.92 -35.72 0.95
N ASP A 88 11.45 -36.96 1.07
CA ASP A 88 11.32 -37.87 -0.04
C ASP A 88 9.84 -38.01 -0.38
N VAL A 89 9.47 -37.67 -1.62
CA VAL A 89 8.10 -37.76 -2.11
C VAL A 89 7.68 -39.21 -2.29
N ASP A 90 8.60 -40.08 -2.72
CA ASP A 90 8.33 -41.48 -3.04
C ASP A 90 8.17 -42.32 -1.76
N ASP A 91 9.00 -42.04 -0.76
CA ASP A 91 8.94 -42.72 0.54
C ASP A 91 8.01 -42.03 1.55
N GLY A 92 7.49 -40.83 1.22
CA GLY A 92 6.60 -40.06 2.07
C GLY A 92 7.24 -39.65 3.41
N THR A 93 8.56 -39.41 3.43
CA THR A 93 9.33 -39.10 4.64
C THR A 93 9.67 -37.62 4.75
N GLY A 94 10.15 -37.18 5.92
CA GLY A 94 10.49 -35.79 6.19
C GLY A 94 9.27 -34.87 6.14
N ILE A 95 9.38 -33.71 5.49
CA ILE A 95 8.26 -32.75 5.42
C ILE A 95 7.02 -33.30 4.70
N TYR A 96 7.18 -34.26 3.78
CA TYR A 96 6.07 -34.83 3.02
C TYR A 96 5.24 -35.85 3.82
N GLY A 97 5.85 -36.43 4.86
CA GLY A 97 5.22 -37.32 5.84
C GLY A 97 4.74 -36.62 7.10
N ALA A 98 4.86 -35.29 7.19
CA ALA A 98 4.40 -34.53 8.35
C ALA A 98 2.87 -34.58 8.47
N GLU A 99 2.39 -34.88 9.67
CA GLU A 99 0.97 -35.01 9.99
C GLU A 99 0.53 -33.95 11.03
N GLN A 100 -0.76 -33.61 11.03
CA GLN A 100 -1.34 -32.71 12.03
C GLN A 100 -1.65 -33.47 13.33
N GLU A 101 -1.12 -33.00 14.46
CA GLU A 101 -1.36 -33.61 15.78
C GLU A 101 -2.87 -33.64 16.11
N GLY A 102 -3.37 -34.81 16.56
CA GLY A 102 -4.76 -34.98 17.01
C GLY A 102 -5.80 -35.35 15.93
N ARG A 103 -5.37 -35.67 14.70
CA ARG A 103 -6.26 -36.21 13.63
C ARG A 103 -5.90 -37.65 13.25
N LEU A 104 -6.88 -38.42 12.80
CA LEU A 104 -6.69 -39.83 12.37
C LEU A 104 -5.80 -39.90 11.13
N GLN A 105 -4.93 -40.92 11.07
CA GLN A 105 -3.80 -41.19 10.16
C GLN A 105 -4.07 -41.14 8.63
N HIS A 106 -5.27 -40.77 8.19
CA HIS A 106 -5.66 -40.64 6.78
C HIS A 106 -6.44 -39.35 6.47
N GLU A 107 -6.60 -38.45 7.45
CA GLU A 107 -7.08 -37.08 7.26
C GLU A 107 -5.92 -36.05 7.31
N THR A 108 -4.68 -36.54 7.24
CA THR A 108 -3.44 -35.94 7.75
C THR A 108 -2.66 -35.07 6.77
N ASN A 109 -3.23 -34.67 5.65
CA ASN A 109 -2.53 -33.70 4.79
C ASN A 109 -2.57 -32.33 5.45
N LEU A 110 -1.38 -31.78 5.76
CA LEU A 110 -1.23 -30.36 6.06
C LEU A 110 -1.97 -29.55 4.99
N PRO A 111 -2.69 -28.47 5.36
CA PRO A 111 -3.44 -27.65 4.41
C PRO A 111 -2.57 -27.09 3.28
N TYR A 112 -1.26 -27.02 3.53
CA TYR A 112 -0.21 -26.75 2.56
C TYR A 112 1.00 -27.62 2.90
N LYS A 113 1.56 -28.33 1.91
CA LYS A 113 2.85 -29.02 2.06
C LYS A 113 3.94 -28.10 1.52
N ALA A 114 4.79 -27.60 2.41
CA ALA A 114 5.98 -26.86 2.01
C ALA A 114 6.99 -27.81 1.34
N ARG A 115 7.74 -27.30 0.36
CA ARG A 115 8.89 -28.03 -0.19
C ARG A 115 9.99 -28.19 0.88
N PRO A 116 10.75 -29.30 0.86
CA PRO A 116 11.91 -29.50 1.72
C PRO A 116 12.86 -28.34 1.58
N THR A 117 13.36 -27.81 2.69
CA THR A 117 14.30 -26.67 2.65
C THR A 117 15.61 -27.00 1.93
N ALA A 118 15.96 -28.29 1.86
CA ALA A 118 17.10 -28.78 1.06
C ALA A 118 16.90 -28.60 -0.45
N ASP A 119 15.64 -28.56 -0.90
CA ASP A 119 15.26 -28.44 -2.31
C ASP A 119 14.80 -27.03 -2.69
N LEU A 120 14.77 -26.10 -1.72
CA LEU A 120 14.42 -24.72 -1.98
C LEU A 120 15.58 -24.00 -2.67
N ASP A 121 15.24 -23.06 -3.56
CA ASP A 121 16.22 -22.12 -4.09
C ASP A 121 16.83 -21.28 -2.95
N GLU A 122 18.00 -20.67 -3.18
CA GLU A 122 18.64 -19.83 -2.16
C GLU A 122 17.68 -18.74 -1.66
N ARG A 123 17.46 -18.68 -0.34
CA ARG A 123 16.52 -17.72 0.25
C ARG A 123 17.07 -16.30 0.06
N GLY A 124 16.30 -15.47 -0.61
CA GLY A 124 16.69 -14.08 -0.91
C GLY A 124 15.87 -13.03 -0.18
N GLY A 125 16.33 -11.79 -0.27
CA GLY A 125 15.47 -10.62 -0.16
C GLY A 125 15.24 -10.08 -1.56
N HIS A 126 13.99 -9.79 -1.95
CA HIS A 126 13.75 -9.06 -3.19
C HIS A 126 14.24 -7.61 -3.00
N PRO A 127 15.33 -7.19 -3.66
CA PRO A 127 15.78 -5.82 -3.54
C PRO A 127 14.82 -4.93 -4.31
N THR A 128 14.29 -3.90 -3.65
CA THR A 128 13.46 -2.90 -4.31
C THR A 128 14.32 -1.67 -4.61
N LYS A 129 15.30 -1.84 -5.51
CA LYS A 129 16.10 -0.75 -6.06
C LYS A 129 15.43 -0.27 -7.33
N ARG A 130 14.62 0.77 -7.22
CA ARG A 130 13.83 1.24 -8.34
C ARG A 130 13.66 2.73 -8.31
N GLY A 131 13.71 3.35 -9.48
CA GLY A 131 13.22 4.70 -9.63
C GLY A 131 12.33 4.84 -10.85
N GLU A 132 11.44 5.82 -10.78
CA GLU A 132 10.40 6.06 -11.76
C GLU A 132 10.25 7.58 -11.90
N PHE A 133 10.08 8.04 -13.14
CA PHE A 133 9.74 9.43 -13.41
C PHE A 133 8.23 9.62 -13.32
N TYR A 134 7.82 10.75 -12.77
CA TYR A 134 6.42 11.15 -12.68
C TYR A 134 6.21 12.50 -13.32
N ALA A 135 5.10 12.63 -14.02
CA ALA A 135 4.51 13.89 -14.40
C ALA A 135 3.36 14.20 -13.44
N ALA A 136 3.38 15.39 -12.84
CA ALA A 136 2.29 15.92 -12.03
C ALA A 136 1.64 17.09 -12.75
N LEU A 137 0.34 17.00 -13.00
CA LEU A 137 -0.48 18.03 -13.63
C LEU A 137 -1.47 18.58 -12.60
N GLY A 138 -1.52 19.89 -12.46
CA GLY A 138 -2.34 20.54 -11.44
C GLY A 138 -3.08 21.75 -11.97
N LEU A 139 -4.36 21.86 -11.63
CA LEU A 139 -5.24 22.96 -12.00
C LEU A 139 -6.00 23.43 -10.76
N VAL A 140 -6.06 24.74 -10.57
CA VAL A 140 -6.95 25.37 -9.59
C VAL A 140 -7.72 26.49 -10.27
N PHE A 141 -9.04 26.42 -10.17
CA PHE A 141 -9.97 27.36 -10.76
C PHE A 141 -10.91 27.90 -9.67
N PRO A 142 -10.63 29.09 -9.09
CA PRO A 142 -11.62 29.81 -8.31
C PRO A 142 -12.77 30.19 -9.25
N LEU A 143 -13.96 29.66 -8.95
CA LEU A 143 -15.20 29.92 -9.67
C LEU A 143 -15.87 31.19 -9.14
N PHE A 144 -15.85 31.34 -7.81
CA PHE A 144 -16.23 32.55 -7.09
C PHE A 144 -15.13 32.82 -6.07
N GLU A 145 -14.45 33.97 -6.21
CA GLU A 145 -13.33 34.33 -5.33
C GLU A 145 -13.73 34.19 -3.86
N ASP A 146 -12.92 33.49 -3.07
CA ASP A 146 -13.14 33.16 -1.65
C ASP A 146 -14.37 32.30 -1.31
N TYR A 147 -15.30 32.07 -2.24
CA TYR A 147 -16.54 31.32 -1.99
C TYR A 147 -16.54 29.92 -2.57
N LEU A 148 -16.01 29.73 -3.78
CA LEU A 148 -16.07 28.46 -4.49
C LEU A 148 -14.86 28.26 -5.39
N ALA A 149 -14.16 27.14 -5.22
CA ALA A 149 -13.04 26.77 -6.08
C ALA A 149 -13.12 25.30 -6.50
N PHE A 150 -12.66 25.04 -7.71
CA PHE A 150 -12.46 23.70 -8.27
C PHE A 150 -10.96 23.41 -8.36
N GLY A 151 -10.60 22.18 -8.02
CA GLY A 151 -9.23 21.67 -8.11
C GLY A 151 -9.17 20.37 -8.89
N PHE A 152 -8.11 20.22 -9.68
CA PHE A 152 -7.69 18.97 -10.28
C PHE A 152 -6.20 18.76 -10.01
N TYR A 153 -5.84 17.55 -9.63
CA TYR A 153 -4.44 17.14 -9.49
C TYR A 153 -4.27 15.72 -9.98
N GLY A 154 -3.36 15.51 -10.93
CA GLY A 154 -3.00 14.21 -11.46
C GLY A 154 -1.53 13.93 -11.28
N LEU A 155 -1.20 12.75 -10.76
CA LEU A 155 0.16 12.25 -10.65
C LEU A 155 0.27 10.97 -11.48
N ILE A 156 1.10 11.01 -12.52
CA ILE A 156 1.16 9.98 -13.57
C ILE A 156 2.60 9.49 -13.71
N PRO A 157 2.89 8.19 -13.47
CA PRO A 157 4.19 7.60 -13.82
C PRO A 157 4.40 7.61 -15.33
N ILE A 158 5.61 7.94 -15.77
CA ILE A 158 5.96 8.07 -17.21
C ILE A 158 6.31 6.71 -17.82
N GLY A 159 6.83 5.75 -17.05
CA GLY A 159 7.19 4.42 -17.55
C GLY A 159 6.04 3.43 -17.46
N ASN A 160 5.64 3.08 -16.24
CA ASN A 160 4.60 2.09 -15.98
C ASN A 160 3.36 2.74 -15.36
N ILE A 161 2.28 2.87 -16.15
CA ILE A 161 0.99 3.45 -15.71
C ILE A 161 0.44 2.70 -14.48
N MET A 162 0.61 1.38 -14.48
CA MET A 162 0.27 0.49 -13.39
C MET A 162 1.25 -0.69 -13.36
N ARG A 163 1.80 -1.01 -12.20
CA ARG A 163 2.50 -2.28 -11.96
C ARG A 163 2.00 -2.90 -10.66
N GLN A 164 1.90 -4.22 -10.70
CA GLN A 164 1.35 -5.07 -9.66
C GLN A 164 2.21 -6.33 -9.64
N ASP A 165 3.08 -6.45 -8.64
CA ASP A 165 3.91 -7.62 -8.45
C ASP A 165 3.21 -8.56 -7.46
N SER A 166 2.98 -9.78 -7.91
CA SER A 166 2.33 -10.82 -7.12
C SER A 166 3.38 -11.63 -6.37
N PHE A 167 3.26 -11.70 -5.05
CA PHE A 167 4.03 -12.60 -4.20
C PHE A 167 3.20 -12.97 -2.98
N PHE A 168 3.45 -14.15 -2.42
CA PHE A 168 2.88 -14.59 -1.17
C PHE A 168 3.58 -13.90 0.01
N ASN A 169 2.78 -13.41 0.96
CA ASN A 169 3.29 -12.75 2.17
C ASN A 169 3.54 -13.74 3.32
N ASP A 170 3.58 -15.04 3.01
CA ASP A 170 3.69 -16.15 3.95
C ASP A 170 4.56 -17.28 3.35
N GLU A 171 4.55 -18.45 3.99
CA GLU A 171 5.40 -19.58 3.64
C GLU A 171 5.13 -20.13 2.24
N ARG A 172 3.97 -19.85 1.64
CA ARG A 172 3.68 -20.27 0.26
C ARG A 172 4.74 -19.75 -0.71
N GLU A 173 5.32 -18.59 -0.43
CA GLU A 173 6.36 -17.94 -1.26
C GLU A 173 7.62 -18.81 -1.41
N SER A 174 7.88 -19.73 -0.49
CA SER A 174 9.01 -20.66 -0.59
C SER A 174 8.91 -21.54 -1.84
N ASN A 175 7.70 -21.83 -2.30
CA ASN A 175 7.49 -22.65 -3.51
C ASN A 175 7.68 -21.87 -4.81
N PHE A 176 7.83 -20.54 -4.72
CA PHE A 176 7.96 -19.63 -5.85
C PHE A 176 9.35 -19.00 -5.88
N SER A 177 9.49 -17.73 -5.48
CA SER A 177 10.78 -17.05 -5.52
C SER A 177 11.67 -17.33 -4.32
N ASN A 178 11.13 -17.98 -3.28
CA ASN A 178 11.75 -18.15 -1.97
C ASN A 178 12.41 -16.86 -1.43
N SER A 179 11.78 -15.72 -1.72
CA SER A 179 12.32 -14.41 -1.37
C SER A 179 11.39 -13.65 -0.44
N LEU A 180 11.97 -12.85 0.47
CA LEU A 180 11.20 -11.90 1.27
C LEU A 180 10.92 -10.64 0.47
N HIS A 181 9.71 -10.11 0.59
CA HIS A 181 9.25 -8.95 -0.15
C HIS A 181 8.71 -7.87 0.79
N PHE A 182 8.81 -6.60 0.37
CA PHE A 182 8.18 -5.49 1.09
C PHE A 182 6.71 -5.38 0.74
N GLU A 183 5.87 -6.08 1.50
CA GLU A 183 4.41 -6.13 1.36
C GLU A 183 3.76 -4.77 1.03
N LEU A 184 4.27 -3.71 1.65
CA LEU A 184 3.65 -2.40 1.67
C LEU A 184 4.31 -1.34 0.77
N TYR A 185 5.50 -1.57 0.23
CA TYR A 185 6.27 -0.53 -0.47
C TYR A 185 6.44 -0.77 -1.96
N ASP A 186 6.59 -2.02 -2.39
CA ASP A 186 7.13 -2.33 -3.70
C ASP A 186 6.28 -1.77 -4.87
N ASP A 187 5.05 -2.28 -5.01
CA ASP A 187 4.15 -1.93 -6.12
C ASP A 187 3.58 -0.51 -6.04
N ARG A 188 3.64 0.11 -4.86
CA ARG A 188 2.92 1.36 -4.59
C ARG A 188 3.51 2.56 -5.30
N MET A 189 4.75 2.44 -5.80
CA MET A 189 5.35 3.46 -6.65
C MET A 189 4.70 3.50 -8.04
N SER A 190 4.18 2.40 -8.57
CA SER A 190 3.71 2.33 -9.96
C SER A 190 2.20 2.40 -10.07
N ALA A 191 1.60 3.46 -9.55
CA ALA A 191 0.18 3.74 -9.75
C ALA A 191 -0.07 5.22 -9.98
N PHE A 192 -0.89 5.56 -10.96
CA PHE A 192 -1.39 6.91 -11.11
C PHE A 192 -2.35 7.28 -9.98
N ASN A 193 -2.43 8.56 -9.65
CA ASN A 193 -3.42 9.13 -8.73
C ASN A 193 -4.02 10.37 -9.36
N LEU A 194 -5.33 10.34 -9.61
CA LEU A 194 -6.08 11.52 -10.05
C LEU A 194 -6.97 12.00 -8.92
N SER A 195 -7.04 13.29 -8.70
CA SER A 195 -7.84 13.91 -7.65
C SER A 195 -8.63 15.06 -8.23
N PHE A 196 -9.90 15.11 -7.87
CA PHE A 196 -10.82 16.20 -8.19
C PHE A 196 -11.41 16.70 -6.89
N ALA A 197 -11.53 18.01 -6.71
CA ALA A 197 -12.16 18.54 -5.52
C ALA A 197 -12.89 19.85 -5.78
N LEU A 198 -13.86 20.09 -4.91
CA LEU A 198 -14.58 21.34 -4.79
C LEU A 198 -14.40 21.86 -3.37
N SER A 199 -14.21 23.17 -3.24
CA SER A 199 -14.13 23.85 -1.96
C SER A 199 -15.10 25.00 -1.90
N GLY A 200 -15.77 25.12 -0.75
CA GLY A 200 -16.61 26.25 -0.39
C GLY A 200 -16.01 27.02 0.78
N GLY A 201 -16.06 28.35 0.73
CA GLY A 201 -15.52 29.23 1.76
C GLY A 201 -16.53 30.29 2.20
N TYR A 202 -16.54 30.61 3.49
CA TYR A 202 -17.26 31.77 4.00
C TYR A 202 -16.57 32.36 5.23
N LYS A 203 -16.09 33.60 5.10
CA LYS A 203 -15.41 34.37 6.14
C LYS A 203 -14.20 33.63 6.74
N TRP A 204 -14.42 32.89 7.81
CA TRP A 204 -13.38 32.24 8.62
C TRP A 204 -13.46 30.71 8.56
N VAL A 205 -14.38 30.13 7.78
CA VAL A 205 -14.55 28.69 7.62
C VAL A 205 -14.53 28.31 6.15
N TYR A 206 -13.74 27.29 5.83
CA TYR A 206 -13.59 26.74 4.49
C TYR A 206 -13.74 25.23 4.57
N ALA A 207 -14.55 24.66 3.71
CA ALA A 207 -14.75 23.23 3.60
C ALA A 207 -14.41 22.78 2.19
N GLY A 208 -14.03 21.52 2.06
CA GLY A 208 -13.78 20.91 0.76
C GLY A 208 -14.15 19.45 0.75
N ILE A 209 -14.64 19.01 -0.40
CA ILE A 209 -14.88 17.61 -0.72
C ILE A 209 -14.07 17.27 -1.97
N GLY A 210 -13.37 16.15 -1.92
CA GLY A 210 -12.62 15.62 -3.04
C GLY A 210 -12.91 14.16 -3.28
N ILE A 211 -12.59 13.72 -4.48
CA ILE A 211 -12.58 12.32 -4.89
C ILE A 211 -11.21 12.02 -5.50
N SER A 212 -10.63 10.90 -5.09
CA SER A 212 -9.40 10.36 -5.66
C SER A 212 -9.72 9.14 -6.49
N ALA A 213 -9.28 9.10 -7.74
CA ALA A 213 -9.39 7.95 -8.63
C ALA A 213 -8.08 7.16 -8.65
N THR A 214 -8.19 5.85 -8.47
CA THR A 214 -7.10 4.88 -8.60
C THR A 214 -7.52 3.78 -9.58
N ALA A 215 -6.56 3.16 -10.26
CA ALA A 215 -6.83 1.97 -11.07
C ALA A 215 -7.23 0.77 -10.20
N GLN A 216 -8.12 -0.06 -10.74
CA GLN A 216 -8.47 -1.39 -10.29
C GLN A 216 -8.45 -2.29 -11.52
N ALA A 217 -7.85 -3.48 -11.43
CA ALA A 217 -7.80 -4.41 -12.55
C ALA A 217 -8.68 -5.63 -12.23
N ASP A 218 -9.51 -6.05 -13.18
CA ASP A 218 -10.26 -7.30 -13.10
C ASP A 218 -9.65 -8.24 -14.14
N ILE A 219 -9.17 -9.41 -13.72
CA ILE A 219 -8.47 -10.37 -14.58
C ILE A 219 -9.30 -11.65 -14.63
N ASN A 220 -9.89 -11.96 -15.78
CA ASN A 220 -10.50 -13.26 -16.00
C ASN A 220 -9.51 -14.11 -16.79
N SER A 221 -8.99 -15.17 -16.18
CA SER A 221 -8.05 -16.06 -16.82
C SER A 221 -8.66 -17.45 -17.03
N THR A 222 -8.44 -18.02 -18.20
CA THR A 222 -8.74 -19.41 -18.51
C THR A 222 -7.42 -20.11 -18.79
N VAL A 223 -7.12 -21.11 -17.97
CA VAL A 223 -5.94 -21.94 -18.12
C VAL A 223 -6.36 -23.26 -18.73
N PHE A 224 -5.88 -23.52 -19.94
CA PHE A 224 -6.05 -24.80 -20.61
C PHE A 224 -4.82 -25.66 -20.36
N THR A 225 -5.03 -26.78 -19.66
CA THR A 225 -3.99 -27.76 -19.32
C THR A 225 -4.28 -29.06 -20.08
N PRO A 226 -3.62 -29.31 -21.22
CA PRO A 226 -3.90 -30.47 -22.05
C PRO A 226 -3.48 -31.79 -21.39
N ASP A 227 -2.42 -31.77 -20.59
CA ASP A 227 -1.88 -32.93 -19.88
C ASP A 227 -1.17 -32.41 -18.62
N ALA A 228 -1.63 -32.81 -17.43
CA ALA A 228 -1.03 -32.35 -16.17
C ALA A 228 0.42 -32.85 -15.98
N GLY A 229 0.83 -33.90 -16.70
CA GLY A 229 2.20 -34.41 -16.72
C GLY A 229 3.13 -33.70 -17.72
N LYS A 230 2.60 -32.78 -18.54
CA LYS A 230 3.38 -31.97 -19.49
C LYS A 230 3.23 -30.49 -19.15
N ASN A 231 4.34 -29.78 -19.07
CA ASN A 231 4.36 -28.33 -18.77
C ASN A 231 3.87 -27.45 -19.94
N GLU A 232 2.81 -27.84 -20.64
CA GLU A 232 2.24 -27.12 -21.80
C GLU A 232 0.93 -26.43 -21.43
N ASN A 233 1.00 -25.40 -20.59
CA ASN A 233 -0.19 -24.63 -20.20
C ASN A 233 -0.44 -23.48 -21.19
N LYS A 234 -1.67 -23.37 -21.69
CA LYS A 234 -2.11 -22.21 -22.49
C LYS A 234 -2.98 -21.33 -21.62
N ILE A 235 -2.55 -20.09 -21.42
CA ILE A 235 -3.27 -19.12 -20.59
C ILE A 235 -3.91 -18.09 -21.51
N HIS A 236 -5.22 -17.94 -21.41
CA HIS A 236 -5.97 -16.84 -22.02
C HIS A 236 -6.44 -15.92 -20.90
N ALA A 237 -6.14 -14.62 -20.97
CA ALA A 237 -6.50 -13.67 -19.92
C ALA A 237 -7.18 -12.43 -20.51
N ASP A 238 -8.41 -12.17 -20.06
CA ASP A 238 -9.15 -10.95 -20.30
C ASP A 238 -8.94 -9.99 -19.13
N THR A 239 -8.31 -8.85 -19.39
CA THR A 239 -8.04 -7.83 -18.37
C THR A 239 -8.90 -6.59 -18.61
N THR A 240 -9.68 -6.19 -17.61
CA THR A 240 -10.46 -4.94 -17.62
C THR A 240 -9.94 -4.01 -16.53
N ILE A 241 -9.57 -2.78 -16.89
CA ILE A 241 -9.14 -1.77 -15.91
C ILE A 241 -10.32 -0.85 -15.62
N LYS A 242 -10.73 -0.79 -14.35
CA LYS A 242 -11.77 0.10 -13.81
C LYS A 242 -11.13 1.20 -12.98
N ALA A 243 -11.84 2.32 -12.84
CA ALA A 243 -11.46 3.37 -11.90
C ALA A 243 -12.24 3.19 -10.59
N LYS A 244 -11.52 3.20 -9.46
CA LYS A 244 -12.08 3.22 -8.12
C LYS A 244 -11.99 4.64 -7.55
N PHE A 245 -13.12 5.17 -7.11
CA PHE A 245 -13.19 6.52 -6.55
C PHE A 245 -13.27 6.46 -5.01
N THR A 246 -12.42 7.24 -4.35
CA THR A 246 -12.35 7.32 -2.89
C THR A 246 -12.58 8.75 -2.44
N PRO A 247 -13.60 9.04 -1.62
CA PRO A 247 -13.84 10.39 -1.12
C PRO A 247 -12.80 10.82 -0.10
N HIS A 248 -12.55 12.12 -0.04
CA HIS A 248 -11.81 12.76 1.03
C HIS A 248 -12.39 14.15 1.32
N PHE A 249 -12.17 14.64 2.54
CA PHE A 249 -12.77 15.86 3.05
C PHE A 249 -11.71 16.75 3.68
N GLY A 250 -11.94 18.06 3.62
CA GLY A 250 -11.13 19.07 4.27
C GLY A 250 -12.00 20.09 4.98
N LEU A 251 -11.50 20.57 6.12
CA LEU A 251 -12.03 21.71 6.85
C LEU A 251 -10.86 22.59 7.25
N VAL A 252 -11.00 23.88 7.03
CA VAL A 252 -10.02 24.89 7.42
C VAL A 252 -10.75 26.03 8.12
N VAL A 253 -10.23 26.44 9.27
CA VAL A 253 -10.79 27.46 10.13
C VAL A 253 -9.72 28.51 10.41
N ARG A 254 -10.07 29.77 10.23
CA ARG A 254 -9.20 30.94 10.46
C ARG A 254 -9.79 31.78 11.59
N PRO A 255 -9.66 31.34 12.85
CA PRO A 255 -10.46 31.87 13.96
C PRO A 255 -10.23 33.37 14.20
N LEU A 256 -9.06 33.88 13.85
CA LEU A 256 -8.65 35.26 14.06
C LEU A 256 -8.95 36.20 12.87
N ALA A 257 -9.43 35.66 11.74
CA ALA A 257 -9.76 36.45 10.56
C ALA A 257 -10.90 37.46 10.80
N SER A 258 -11.75 37.22 11.80
CA SER A 258 -12.81 38.17 12.18
C SER A 258 -12.29 39.44 12.87
N PHE A 259 -11.02 39.45 13.28
CA PHE A 259 -10.36 40.56 14.00
C PHE A 259 -9.21 41.17 13.20
N ASP A 260 -9.22 41.03 11.86
CA ASP A 260 -8.13 41.46 10.95
C ASP A 260 -6.77 40.77 11.20
N PHE A 261 -6.77 39.64 11.92
CA PHE A 261 -5.58 38.84 12.20
C PHE A 261 -5.65 37.51 11.42
N ASP A 262 -5.24 37.51 10.16
CA ASP A 262 -5.33 36.33 9.27
C ASP A 262 -4.10 35.39 9.32
N PHE A 263 -3.35 35.41 10.41
CA PHE A 263 -2.12 34.64 10.51
C PHE A 263 -2.32 33.22 11.04
N LEU A 264 -3.44 32.89 11.70
CA LEU A 264 -3.65 31.57 12.32
C LEU A 264 -4.68 30.76 11.54
N GLN A 265 -4.28 29.56 11.14
CA GLN A 265 -5.11 28.60 10.43
C GLN A 265 -5.10 27.25 11.14
N LEU A 266 -6.29 26.69 11.34
CA LEU A 266 -6.50 25.33 11.83
C LEU A 266 -7.08 24.50 10.69
N GLY A 267 -6.48 23.35 10.40
CA GLY A 267 -6.92 22.46 9.35
C GLY A 267 -7.29 21.08 9.90
N PHE A 268 -8.18 20.40 9.21
CA PHE A 268 -8.52 19.02 9.46
C PHE A 268 -8.89 18.34 8.15
N THR A 269 -8.29 17.19 7.86
CA THR A 269 -8.63 16.40 6.67
C THR A 269 -8.90 14.96 7.00
N VAL A 270 -9.78 14.35 6.20
CA VAL A 270 -10.16 12.94 6.32
C VAL A 270 -10.05 12.29 4.95
N HIS A 271 -9.23 11.25 4.83
CA HIS A 271 -9.20 10.38 3.66
C HIS A 271 -9.83 9.04 4.03
N LEU A 272 -10.90 8.67 3.33
CA LEU A 272 -11.59 7.42 3.60
C LEU A 272 -10.71 6.22 3.20
N PRO A 273 -10.87 5.07 3.90
CA PRO A 273 -10.11 3.87 3.58
C PRO A 273 -10.45 3.40 2.17
N THR A 274 -9.46 2.88 1.47
CA THR A 274 -9.66 2.26 0.16
C THR A 274 -8.70 1.12 -0.03
N LYS A 275 -9.16 0.11 -0.77
CA LYS A 275 -8.34 -1.01 -1.21
C LYS A 275 -8.48 -1.20 -2.71
N THR A 276 -7.38 -1.32 -3.43
CA THR A 276 -7.38 -1.75 -4.83
C THR A 276 -7.27 -3.26 -4.83
N THR A 277 -8.32 -3.92 -5.32
CA THR A 277 -8.34 -5.37 -5.49
C THR A 277 -8.10 -5.73 -6.95
N VAL A 278 -7.61 -6.94 -7.17
CA VAL A 278 -7.65 -7.62 -8.45
C VAL A 278 -8.44 -8.88 -8.24
N ASP A 279 -9.61 -8.89 -8.86
CA ASP A 279 -10.51 -10.01 -8.79
C ASP A 279 -10.07 -10.95 -9.93
N THR A 280 -9.43 -12.06 -9.57
CA THR A 280 -8.94 -13.04 -10.52
C THR A 280 -9.87 -14.24 -10.56
N LYS A 281 -10.48 -14.48 -11.71
CA LYS A 281 -11.29 -15.69 -11.93
C LYS A 281 -10.51 -16.63 -12.80
N ASN A 282 -10.08 -17.75 -12.23
CA ASN A 282 -9.34 -18.78 -12.94
C ASN A 282 -10.27 -19.94 -13.26
N LYS A 283 -10.49 -20.17 -14.55
CA LYS A 283 -11.14 -21.37 -15.06
C LYS A 283 -10.08 -22.34 -15.54
N ILE A 284 -9.94 -23.49 -14.87
CA ILE A 284 -9.00 -24.54 -15.27
C ILE A 284 -9.78 -25.62 -16.01
N THR A 285 -9.43 -25.82 -17.28
CA THR A 285 -9.98 -26.89 -18.12
C THR A 285 -8.90 -27.92 -18.38
N PHE A 286 -9.20 -29.18 -18.03
CA PHE A 286 -8.33 -30.32 -18.32
C PHE A 286 -8.86 -31.08 -19.53
N TRP A 287 -7.96 -31.40 -20.46
CA TRP A 287 -8.31 -32.15 -21.67
C TRP A 287 -8.47 -33.67 -21.42
N TYR A 288 -7.93 -34.21 -20.31
CA TYR A 288 -8.09 -35.62 -19.94
C TYR A 288 -8.08 -35.83 -18.41
N ILE A 289 -9.26 -35.99 -17.81
CA ILE A 289 -9.39 -36.46 -16.41
C ILE A 289 -10.03 -37.86 -16.38
N ASN A 290 -10.95 -38.12 -17.29
CA ASN A 290 -11.53 -39.44 -17.54
C ASN A 290 -11.88 -39.50 -19.04
N ARG A 291 -11.49 -40.56 -19.76
CA ARG A 291 -11.42 -40.65 -21.25
C ARG A 291 -12.72 -40.40 -22.05
N GLU A 292 -13.77 -39.86 -21.45
CA GLU A 292 -15.10 -39.69 -22.05
C GLU A 292 -15.69 -38.27 -21.95
N GLN A 293 -15.15 -37.34 -21.14
CA GLN A 293 -15.68 -35.96 -21.03
C GLN A 293 -14.58 -34.91 -20.76
N GLU A 294 -14.67 -33.77 -21.45
CA GLU A 294 -14.04 -32.52 -21.00
C GLU A 294 -14.65 -32.16 -19.63
N ALA A 295 -13.81 -31.99 -18.62
CA ALA A 295 -14.26 -31.61 -17.30
C ALA A 295 -13.77 -30.20 -16.99
N GLU A 296 -14.73 -29.28 -16.76
CA GLU A 296 -14.49 -28.02 -16.06
C GLU A 296 -14.42 -28.33 -14.57
N ILE A 297 -13.22 -28.30 -14.00
CA ILE A 297 -12.99 -28.86 -12.65
C ILE A 297 -12.91 -27.78 -11.58
N ASN A 298 -12.54 -26.55 -11.93
CA ASN A 298 -12.44 -25.52 -10.92
C ASN A 298 -12.60 -24.10 -11.47
N THR A 299 -13.51 -23.34 -10.85
CA THR A 299 -13.54 -21.88 -10.92
C THR A 299 -12.95 -21.38 -9.61
N ASN A 300 -11.66 -21.04 -9.60
CA ASN A 300 -11.05 -20.43 -8.43
C ASN A 300 -11.22 -18.90 -8.54
N ASN A 301 -11.86 -18.29 -7.55
CA ASN A 301 -11.91 -16.85 -7.39
C ASN A 301 -10.82 -16.46 -6.39
N LEU A 302 -9.83 -15.72 -6.85
CA LEU A 302 -8.76 -15.18 -6.04
C LEU A 302 -8.88 -13.66 -5.98
N ASP A 303 -9.09 -13.12 -4.77
CA ASP A 303 -9.18 -11.69 -4.52
C ASP A 303 -7.86 -11.17 -3.95
N VAL A 304 -7.06 -10.52 -4.80
CA VAL A 304 -5.73 -10.00 -4.43
C VAL A 304 -5.81 -8.50 -4.13
N THR A 305 -5.34 -8.04 -2.98
CA THR A 305 -5.31 -6.60 -2.61
C THR A 305 -3.92 -6.00 -2.81
N TYR A 306 -3.67 -5.29 -3.92
CA TYR A 306 -2.35 -4.70 -4.20
C TYR A 306 -2.07 -3.37 -3.49
N ALA A 307 -3.13 -2.60 -3.20
CA ALA A 307 -2.96 -1.32 -2.52
C ALA A 307 -4.01 -1.16 -1.43
N TYR A 308 -3.55 -0.97 -0.20
CA TYR A 308 -4.41 -0.66 0.94
C TYR A 308 -4.07 0.74 1.48
N LYS A 309 -5.07 1.62 1.53
CA LYS A 309 -5.00 2.91 2.22
C LYS A 309 -5.95 2.88 3.42
N PRO A 310 -5.44 3.03 4.65
CA PRO A 310 -6.29 3.11 5.83
C PRO A 310 -7.07 4.41 5.86
N LEU A 311 -8.11 4.44 6.71
CA LEU A 311 -8.71 5.70 7.15
C LEU A 311 -7.60 6.59 7.70
N THR A 312 -7.49 7.80 7.17
CA THR A 312 -6.45 8.76 7.57
C THR A 312 -7.12 10.04 8.06
N LEU A 313 -6.78 10.45 9.28
CA LEU A 313 -7.21 11.71 9.89
C LEU A 313 -5.99 12.61 10.07
N THR A 314 -6.12 13.88 9.68
CA THR A 314 -5.00 14.81 9.63
C THR A 314 -5.39 16.18 10.19
N PRO A 315 -5.27 16.40 11.51
CA PRO A 315 -5.30 17.74 12.07
C PRO A 315 -4.01 18.51 11.73
N SER A 316 -4.15 19.80 11.44
CA SER A 316 -3.04 20.71 11.17
C SER A 316 -3.26 22.08 11.80
N ILE A 317 -2.16 22.76 12.09
CA ILE A 317 -2.12 24.16 12.53
C ILE A 317 -1.05 24.87 11.73
N ALA A 318 -1.34 26.06 11.23
CA ALA A 318 -0.39 26.88 10.51
C ALA A 318 -0.46 28.33 10.99
N ILE A 319 0.71 28.93 11.14
CA ILE A 319 0.93 30.36 11.20
C ILE A 319 1.35 30.78 9.79
N THR A 320 0.60 31.65 9.14
CA THR A 320 0.79 32.10 7.76
C THR A 320 1.19 33.57 7.71
N ASP A 321 2.16 33.88 6.85
CA ASP A 321 2.51 35.24 6.43
C ASP A 321 2.81 36.22 7.58
N LEU A 322 3.45 35.72 8.65
CA LEU A 322 3.91 36.56 9.75
C LEU A 322 5.01 37.50 9.23
N LYS A 323 4.75 38.81 9.21
CA LYS A 323 5.71 39.83 8.80
C LYS A 323 6.84 39.95 9.83
N ILE A 324 8.05 39.57 9.45
CA ILE A 324 9.27 39.78 10.24
C ILE A 324 9.92 41.13 9.86
N LYS A 325 9.88 41.47 8.57
CA LYS A 325 10.33 42.73 7.97
C LYS A 325 9.47 42.99 6.73
N ASP A 326 9.48 44.21 6.18
CA ASP A 326 8.61 44.62 5.07
C ASP A 326 8.54 43.63 3.89
N ASP A 327 9.66 42.95 3.58
CA ASP A 327 9.75 41.97 2.48
C ASP A 327 9.92 40.51 2.94
N LEU A 328 9.87 40.25 4.26
CA LEU A 328 10.11 38.91 4.81
C LEU A 328 8.87 38.40 5.54
N LEU A 329 8.19 37.46 4.88
CA LEU A 329 7.08 36.70 5.45
C LEU A 329 7.59 35.37 5.98
N PHE A 330 7.05 34.97 7.12
CA PHE A 330 7.36 33.71 7.78
C PHE A 330 6.10 32.89 7.97
N SER A 331 6.18 31.64 7.54
CA SER A 331 5.10 30.68 7.67
C SER A 331 5.64 29.40 8.33
N VAL A 332 4.95 28.94 9.36
CA VAL A 332 5.26 27.70 10.08
C VAL A 332 3.99 26.91 10.24
N GLY A 333 4.06 25.62 10.02
CA GLY A 333 2.93 24.78 10.32
C GLY A 333 3.34 23.41 10.82
N PHE A 334 2.38 22.80 11.49
CA PHE A 334 2.48 21.50 12.12
C PHE A 334 1.29 20.67 11.66
N THR A 335 1.54 19.39 11.41
CA THR A 335 0.51 18.43 11.01
C THR A 335 0.77 17.13 11.73
N ALA A 336 -0.29 16.56 12.31
CA ALA A 336 -0.26 15.21 12.83
C ALA A 336 -1.11 14.32 11.91
N ILE A 337 -0.66 13.08 11.69
CA ILE A 337 -1.34 12.12 10.81
C ILE A 337 -1.64 10.87 11.64
N TRP A 338 -2.92 10.54 11.78
CA TRP A 338 -3.38 9.30 12.39
C TRP A 338 -3.94 8.39 11.30
N ARG A 339 -3.55 7.11 11.31
CA ARG A 339 -3.94 6.11 10.32
C ARG A 339 -4.48 4.86 11.02
N LYS A 340 -5.66 4.39 10.62
CA LYS A 340 -6.30 3.19 11.18
C LYS A 340 -5.78 1.91 10.52
N TRP A 341 -4.57 1.49 10.89
CA TRP A 341 -3.95 0.25 10.38
C TRP A 341 -4.57 -1.03 10.95
N SER A 342 -5.41 -0.95 11.98
CA SER A 342 -6.11 -2.12 12.55
C SER A 342 -7.03 -2.83 11.56
N ASP A 343 -7.47 -2.14 10.51
CA ASP A 343 -8.36 -2.68 9.47
C ASP A 343 -7.58 -3.18 8.24
N TYR A 344 -6.25 -3.19 8.32
CA TYR A 344 -5.38 -3.62 7.24
C TYR A 344 -5.61 -5.09 6.88
N VAL A 345 -5.53 -5.35 5.58
CA VAL A 345 -5.52 -6.70 5.00
C VAL A 345 -4.30 -6.82 4.09
N ASN A 346 -3.68 -7.99 4.08
CA ASN A 346 -2.54 -8.31 3.23
C ASN A 346 -2.94 -8.41 1.75
N ARG A 347 -1.95 -8.71 0.90
CA ARG A 347 -2.14 -8.90 -0.54
C ARG A 347 -3.14 -10.00 -0.92
N TYR A 348 -3.46 -10.92 -0.02
CA TYR A 348 -4.48 -11.95 -0.23
C TYR A 348 -5.79 -11.66 0.50
N SER A 349 -5.99 -10.41 0.91
CA SER A 349 -7.20 -9.93 1.60
C SER A 349 -7.44 -10.57 2.98
N GLU A 350 -6.41 -11.15 3.58
CA GLU A 350 -6.42 -11.75 4.93
C GLU A 350 -5.94 -10.73 5.97
N ARG A 351 -6.38 -10.86 7.22
CA ARG A 351 -5.82 -10.03 8.30
C ARG A 351 -4.51 -10.66 8.78
N PRO A 352 -3.46 -9.87 9.10
CA PRO A 352 -2.19 -10.42 9.56
C PRO A 352 -2.31 -11.35 10.78
N GLN A 353 -3.28 -11.08 11.66
CA GLN A 353 -3.55 -11.87 12.85
C GLN A 353 -4.19 -13.24 12.54
N ASP A 354 -4.79 -13.41 11.36
CA ASP A 354 -5.44 -14.66 10.94
C ASP A 354 -4.42 -15.63 10.31
N ASN A 355 -3.20 -15.17 10.01
CA ASN A 355 -2.13 -15.97 9.39
C ASN A 355 -1.19 -16.64 10.40
N ILE A 356 -1.49 -16.58 11.70
CA ILE A 356 -0.70 -17.28 12.73
C ILE A 356 -1.15 -18.74 12.77
N TYR A 357 -0.60 -19.56 11.87
CA TYR A 357 -0.83 -21.01 11.85
C TYR A 357 0.19 -21.81 12.66
N TRP A 358 1.19 -21.15 13.26
CA TRP A 358 2.34 -21.82 13.83
C TRP A 358 2.53 -21.46 15.31
N ASP A 359 1.78 -22.18 16.15
CA ASP A 359 2.28 -22.60 17.45
C ASP A 359 2.68 -24.08 17.27
N SER A 360 3.77 -24.34 16.54
CA SER A 360 4.25 -25.70 16.31
C SER A 360 5.34 -26.04 17.32
N SER A 361 5.12 -27.13 18.06
CA SER A 361 6.20 -27.83 18.76
C SER A 361 6.77 -28.91 17.86
N ILE A 362 8.08 -28.93 17.66
CA ILE A 362 8.76 -30.03 16.97
C ILE A 362 8.99 -31.13 18.00
N VAL A 363 8.55 -32.34 17.70
CA VAL A 363 8.82 -33.52 18.52
C VAL A 363 9.69 -34.47 17.69
N GLU A 364 10.93 -34.69 18.10
CA GLU A 364 11.71 -35.80 17.54
C GLU A 364 11.32 -37.07 18.28
N GLU A 365 10.95 -38.12 17.54
CA GLU A 365 10.69 -39.45 18.09
C GLU A 365 11.80 -40.42 17.68
N ASN A 366 12.22 -41.27 18.62
CA ASN A 366 13.09 -42.41 18.35
C ASN A 366 12.34 -43.51 17.59
N ASP A 367 13.06 -44.47 17.02
CA ASP A 367 12.49 -45.63 16.32
C ASP A 367 11.50 -46.47 17.18
N ASP A 368 11.52 -46.31 18.50
CA ASP A 368 10.60 -46.95 19.45
C ASP A 368 9.38 -46.10 19.82
N GLY A 369 9.21 -44.93 19.21
CA GLY A 369 8.13 -43.97 19.46
C GLY A 369 8.32 -43.12 20.73
N SER A 370 9.48 -43.18 21.38
CA SER A 370 9.79 -42.31 22.52
C SER A 370 10.27 -40.93 22.05
N ILE A 371 9.86 -39.87 22.76
CA ILE A 371 10.23 -38.49 22.42
C ILE A 371 11.70 -38.23 22.79
N ALA A 372 12.53 -38.00 21.78
CA ALA A 372 13.94 -37.65 21.89
C ALA A 372 14.15 -36.17 22.25
N SER A 373 13.37 -35.25 21.66
CA SER A 373 13.45 -33.81 21.95
C SER A 373 12.12 -33.09 21.67
N ARG A 374 11.89 -31.95 22.36
CA ARG A 374 10.77 -31.03 22.11
C ARG A 374 11.33 -29.62 21.90
N GLY A 375 11.07 -29.02 20.74
CA GLY A 375 11.49 -27.67 20.35
C GLY A 375 10.33 -26.72 20.17
#